data_AF-A0A967XS61-F1
#
_entry.id   AF-A0A967XS61-F1
#
_cell.length_a   1.000
_cell.length_b   1.000
_cell.length_c   1.000
_cell.angle_alpha   90.00
_cell.angle_beta   90.00
_cell.angle_gamma   90.00
#
_symmetry.space_group_name_H-M   'P 1'
#
loop_
_entity.id
_entity.type
_entity.pdbx_description
1 polymer ?
#
loop_
_entity_poly.entity_id
_entity_poly.type
_entity_poly.pdbx_seq_one_letter_code
_entity_poly.pdbx_strand_id
1 'polypeptide(L)'
;MTNFFSVVRSRKTSDLQENALSGHLSACLVHMGNISYRIGKETDSEQIREIVRADKNFSETFDRFCAHLETHKVDIDKHRITVGPWLRMNPRKERFVGAFSKRANQLRKTNYRPPYVVPEKV
;
A
#
# COMPACT_ATOMS: atom_id res chain seq x y z
N MET A 1 -3.91 25.04 6.31
CA MET A 1 -3.55 25.01 7.75
C MET A 1 -4.50 25.84 8.63
N THR A 2 -5.16 26.88 8.09
CA THR A 2 -6.09 27.76 8.84
C THR A 2 -7.27 27.02 9.51
N ASN A 3 -7.88 26.02 8.85
CA ASN A 3 -9.01 25.25 9.40
C ASN A 3 -8.65 24.50 10.70
N PHE A 4 -7.47 23.88 10.77
CA PHE A 4 -7.03 23.17 11.96
C PHE A 4 -6.96 24.10 13.18
N PHE A 5 -6.32 25.26 13.04
CA PHE A 5 -6.21 26.22 14.14
C PHE A 5 -7.55 26.81 14.55
N SER A 6 -8.46 27.09 13.60
CA SER A 6 -9.80 27.58 13.94
C SER A 6 -10.60 26.55 14.74
N VAL A 7 -10.55 25.27 14.34
CA VAL A 7 -11.23 24.16 15.03
C VAL A 7 -10.65 23.90 16.41
N VAL A 8 -9.32 23.92 16.56
CA VAL A 8 -8.67 23.75 17.87
C VAL A 8 -9.08 24.87 18.84
N ARG A 9 -9.12 26.13 18.37
CA ARG A 9 -9.54 27.28 19.18
C ARG A 9 -11.03 27.24 19.53
N SER A 10 -11.88 26.89 18.57
CA SER A 10 -13.34 26.87 18.77
C SER A 10 -13.82 25.62 19.52
N ARG A 11 -13.02 24.55 19.54
CA ARG A 11 -13.38 23.20 20.00
C ARG A 11 -14.57 22.57 19.26
N LYS A 12 -14.95 23.09 18.09
CA LYS A 12 -16.04 22.56 17.27
C LYS A 12 -15.50 21.57 16.24
N THR A 13 -15.40 20.30 16.64
CA THR A 13 -14.85 19.22 15.79
C THR A 13 -15.65 18.97 14.51
N SER A 14 -16.94 19.34 14.48
CA SER A 14 -17.78 19.28 13.28
C SER A 14 -17.28 20.15 12.13
N ASP A 15 -16.51 21.20 12.44
CA ASP A 15 -16.02 22.16 11.43
C ASP A 15 -14.67 21.72 10.85
N LEU A 16 -14.13 20.59 11.30
CA LEU A 16 -12.90 20.00 10.79
C LEU A 16 -13.14 19.47 9.38
N GLN A 17 -12.40 19.99 8.40
CA GLN A 17 -12.55 19.59 7.00
C GLN A 17 -12.26 18.10 6.80
N GLU A 18 -11.21 17.59 7.44
CA GLU A 18 -10.84 16.18 7.38
C GLU A 18 -10.31 15.70 8.72
N ASN A 19 -10.73 14.50 9.11
CA ASN A 19 -10.41 13.95 10.43
C ASN A 19 -9.33 12.85 10.35
N ALA A 20 -8.93 12.36 11.52
CA ALA A 20 -7.92 11.31 11.63
C ALA A 20 -8.32 10.00 10.93
N LEU A 21 -9.62 9.69 10.82
CA LEU A 21 -10.09 8.51 10.11
C LEU A 21 -9.79 8.62 8.61
N SER A 22 -10.04 9.76 7.99
CA SER A 22 -9.69 10.00 6.58
C SER A 22 -8.18 9.85 6.35
N GLY A 23 -7.36 10.39 7.26
CA GLY A 23 -5.91 10.24 7.21
C GLY A 23 -5.46 8.78 7.33
N HIS A 24 -6.05 8.03 8.26
CA HIS A 24 -5.81 6.59 8.44
C HIS A 24 -6.16 5.79 7.18
N LEU A 25 -7.35 6.00 6.61
CA LEU A 25 -7.80 5.28 5.41
C LEU A 25 -6.91 5.56 4.20
N SER A 26 -6.45 6.81 4.05
CA SER A 26 -5.48 7.18 3.00
C SER A 26 -4.14 6.46 3.19
N ALA A 27 -3.61 6.45 4.41
CA ALA A 27 -2.37 5.74 4.73
C ALA A 27 -2.49 4.22 4.49
N CYS A 28 -3.64 3.62 4.76
CA CYS A 28 -3.90 2.21 4.49
C CYS A 28 -3.68 1.83 3.03
N LEU A 29 -4.02 2.69 2.06
CA LEU A 29 -3.82 2.41 0.63
C LEU A 29 -2.34 2.19 0.28
N VAL A 30 -1.47 3.06 0.79
CA VAL A 30 -0.03 2.96 0.58
C VAL A 30 0.52 1.69 1.26
N HIS A 31 0.02 1.37 2.46
CA HIS A 31 0.38 0.14 3.15
C HIS A 31 -0.05 -1.12 2.39
N MET A 32 -1.18 -1.12 1.69
CA MET A 32 -1.60 -2.25 0.86
C MET A 32 -0.60 -2.53 -0.26
N GLY A 33 -0.13 -1.49 -0.95
CA GLY A 33 0.91 -1.61 -1.98
C GLY A 33 2.22 -2.17 -1.41
N ASN A 34 2.67 -1.63 -0.27
CA ASN A 34 3.89 -2.11 0.39
C ASN A 34 3.77 -3.57 0.87
N ILE A 35 2.62 -3.96 1.42
CA ILE A 35 2.38 -5.33 1.87
C ILE A 35 2.37 -6.28 0.67
N SER A 36 1.74 -5.89 -0.45
CA SER A 36 1.77 -6.64 -1.71
C SER A 36 3.20 -6.87 -2.17
N TYR A 37 4.02 -5.81 -2.23
CA TYR A 37 5.44 -5.91 -2.59
C TYR A 37 6.22 -6.86 -1.66
N ARG A 38 6.07 -6.71 -0.33
CA ARG A 38 6.82 -7.50 0.67
C ARG A 38 6.50 -9.00 0.67
N ILE A 39 5.31 -9.39 0.21
CA ILE A 39 4.95 -10.82 0.06
C ILE A 39 5.06 -11.30 -1.38
N GLY A 40 5.51 -10.41 -2.28
CA GLY A 40 5.73 -10.68 -3.69
C GLY A 40 6.87 -11.66 -3.93
N LYS A 41 7.13 -11.89 -5.21
CA LYS A 41 8.22 -12.74 -5.68
C LYS A 41 8.97 -12.03 -6.79
N GLU A 42 10.26 -12.32 -6.86
CA GLU A 42 11.05 -12.01 -8.04
C GLU A 42 10.48 -12.76 -9.25
N THR A 43 10.23 -12.01 -10.32
CA THR A 43 9.53 -12.47 -11.51
C THR A 43 10.18 -11.84 -12.73
N ASP A 44 10.28 -12.62 -13.81
CA ASP A 44 10.86 -12.15 -15.06
C ASP A 44 9.96 -11.12 -15.73
N SER A 45 10.57 -10.17 -16.46
CA SER A 45 9.87 -9.04 -17.10
C SER A 45 8.72 -9.50 -18.01
N GLU A 46 8.94 -10.54 -18.82
CA GLU A 46 7.91 -11.12 -19.70
C GLU A 46 6.74 -11.73 -18.93
N GLN A 47 7.01 -12.41 -17.81
CA GLN A 47 5.95 -12.96 -16.97
C GLN A 47 5.13 -11.84 -16.32
N ILE A 48 5.78 -10.74 -15.93
CA ILE A 48 5.08 -9.56 -15.40
C ILE A 48 4.17 -8.95 -16.47
N ARG A 49 4.63 -8.82 -17.72
CA ARG A 49 3.79 -8.33 -18.83
C ARG A 49 2.51 -9.15 -18.97
N GLU A 50 2.60 -10.46 -18.89
CA GLU A 50 1.42 -11.33 -18.97
C GLU A 50 0.49 -11.15 -17.76
N ILE A 51 1.02 -10.98 -16.55
CA ILE A 51 0.23 -10.73 -15.33
C ILE A 51 -0.56 -9.42 -15.45
N VAL A 52 0.06 -8.35 -15.96
CA VAL A 52 -0.56 -7.02 -16.02
C VAL A 52 -1.40 -6.79 -17.28
N ARG A 53 -1.29 -7.68 -18.27
CA ARG A 53 -1.92 -7.56 -19.60
C ARG A 53 -3.41 -7.26 -19.58
N ALA A 54 -4.13 -7.83 -18.61
CA ALA A 54 -5.57 -7.68 -18.49
C ALA A 54 -6.02 -6.28 -18.03
N ASP A 55 -5.13 -5.51 -17.39
CA ASP A 55 -5.42 -4.16 -16.89
C ASP A 55 -4.57 -3.13 -17.64
N LYS A 56 -5.23 -2.28 -18.41
CA LYS A 56 -4.56 -1.26 -19.22
C LYS A 56 -3.67 -0.32 -18.39
N ASN A 57 -4.12 0.07 -17.19
CA ASN A 57 -3.36 0.98 -16.35
C ASN A 57 -2.08 0.31 -15.83
N PHE A 58 -2.16 -0.98 -15.46
CA PHE A 58 -0.97 -1.71 -15.02
C PHE A 58 -0.01 -2.02 -16.16
N SER A 59 -0.52 -2.37 -17.35
CA SER A 59 0.31 -2.55 -18.54
C SER A 59 1.09 -1.28 -18.88
N GLU A 60 0.39 -0.13 -19.03
CA GLU A 60 1.03 1.13 -19.36
C GLU A 60 2.02 1.59 -18.28
N THR A 61 1.69 1.36 -17.00
CA THR A 61 2.60 1.68 -15.90
C THR A 61 3.86 0.83 -15.93
N PHE A 62 3.73 -0.47 -16.22
CA PHE A 62 4.87 -1.38 -16.33
C PHE A 62 5.76 -1.06 -17.53
N ASP A 63 5.17 -0.71 -18.67
CA ASP A 63 5.92 -0.32 -19.86
C ASP A 63 6.72 0.97 -19.62
N ARG A 64 6.11 1.97 -18.98
CA ARG A 64 6.80 3.20 -18.55
C ARG A 64 7.92 2.92 -17.55
N PHE A 65 7.69 2.00 -16.62
CA PHE A 65 8.71 1.57 -15.66
C PHE A 65 9.92 0.94 -16.37
N CYS A 66 9.68 0.02 -17.32
CA CYS A 66 10.75 -0.60 -18.10
C CYS A 66 11.53 0.42 -18.91
N ALA A 67 10.84 1.31 -19.65
CA ALA A 67 11.46 2.35 -20.45
C ALA A 67 12.31 3.32 -19.61
N HIS A 68 11.86 3.63 -18.39
CA HIS A 68 12.63 4.46 -17.46
C HIS A 68 13.93 3.78 -17.02
N LEU A 69 13.88 2.50 -16.64
CA LEU A 69 15.06 1.74 -16.25
C LEU A 69 16.07 1.60 -17.39
N GLU A 70 15.59 1.33 -18.61
CA GLU A 70 16.42 1.23 -19.81
C GLU A 70 17.13 2.56 -20.11
N THR A 71 16.42 3.69 -20.00
CA THR A 71 17.00 5.04 -20.15
C THR A 71 18.18 5.27 -19.19
N HIS A 72 18.12 4.66 -18.00
CA HIS A 72 19.17 4.73 -16.98
C HIS A 72 20.16 3.56 -17.02
N LYS A 73 20.15 2.76 -18.10
CA LYS A 73 21.05 1.62 -18.33
C LYS A 73 20.97 0.56 -17.22
N VAL A 74 19.80 0.41 -16.60
CA VAL A 74 19.53 -0.64 -15.62
C VAL A 74 19.03 -1.88 -16.35
N ASP A 75 19.80 -2.97 -16.23
CA ASP A 75 19.48 -4.25 -16.84
C ASP A 75 18.46 -5.01 -15.97
N ILE A 76 17.22 -5.05 -16.43
CA ILE A 76 16.09 -5.67 -15.73
C ILE A 76 16.25 -7.20 -15.64
N ASP A 77 16.92 -7.81 -16.61
CA ASP A 77 17.10 -9.26 -16.62
C ASP A 77 18.19 -9.69 -15.63
N LYS A 78 19.17 -8.81 -15.36
CA LYS A 78 20.12 -8.97 -14.25
C LYS A 78 19.53 -8.57 -12.90
N HIS A 79 18.63 -7.59 -12.87
CA HIS A 79 18.00 -7.08 -11.67
C HIS A 79 16.51 -7.45 -11.63
N ARG A 80 16.24 -8.67 -11.13
CA ARG A 80 14.88 -9.21 -11.06
C ARG A 80 13.91 -8.25 -10.35
N ILE A 81 12.73 -8.09 -10.96
CA ILE A 81 11.67 -7.25 -10.43
C ILE A 81 10.81 -8.08 -9.49
N THR A 82 10.42 -7.50 -8.35
CA THR A 82 9.44 -8.13 -7.45
C THR A 82 8.03 -7.73 -7.83
N VAL A 83 7.17 -8.71 -8.15
CA VAL A 83 5.73 -8.51 -8.34
C VAL A 83 4.96 -9.02 -7.13
N GLY A 84 4.11 -8.15 -6.57
CA GLY A 84 3.24 -8.48 -5.45
C GLY A 84 1.89 -9.03 -5.92
N PRO A 85 1.21 -9.89 -5.13
CA PRO A 85 -0.12 -10.36 -5.48
C PRO A 85 -1.15 -9.23 -5.35
N TRP A 86 -2.24 -9.33 -6.12
CA TRP A 86 -3.39 -8.47 -5.93
C TRP A 86 -4.06 -8.77 -4.58
N LEU A 87 -4.10 -7.79 -3.70
CA LEU A 87 -4.64 -7.93 -2.35
C LEU A 87 -6.02 -7.30 -2.25
N ARG A 88 -6.99 -8.08 -1.75
CA ARG A 88 -8.33 -7.59 -1.42
C ARG A 88 -8.44 -7.34 0.08
N MET A 89 -8.97 -6.19 0.46
CA MET A 89 -9.22 -5.83 1.86
C MET A 89 -10.73 -5.75 2.12
N ASN A 90 -11.16 -6.23 3.29
CA ASN A 90 -12.46 -5.89 3.84
C ASN A 90 -12.35 -4.53 4.55
N PRO A 91 -12.97 -3.45 4.06
CA PRO A 91 -12.78 -2.10 4.59
C PRO A 91 -13.41 -1.92 5.97
N ARG A 92 -14.42 -2.72 6.35
CA ARG A 92 -15.06 -2.62 7.68
C ARG A 92 -14.22 -3.27 8.78
N LYS A 93 -13.49 -4.33 8.44
CA LYS A 93 -12.64 -5.07 9.39
C LYS A 93 -11.16 -4.69 9.28
N GLU A 94 -10.80 -3.93 8.24
CA GLU A 94 -9.42 -3.59 7.84
C GLU A 94 -8.51 -4.82 7.80
N ARG A 95 -8.99 -5.90 7.16
CA ARG A 95 -8.25 -7.16 7.03
C ARG A 95 -8.22 -7.62 5.59
N PHE A 96 -7.09 -8.17 5.17
CA PHE A 96 -6.96 -8.83 3.88
C PHE A 96 -7.80 -10.11 3.85
N VAL A 97 -8.41 -10.39 2.69
CA VAL A 97 -9.26 -11.56 2.43
C VAL A 97 -8.82 -12.25 1.12
N GLY A 98 -9.20 -13.52 0.96
CA GLY A 98 -8.86 -14.31 -0.23
C GLY A 98 -7.45 -14.88 -0.19
N ALA A 99 -6.89 -15.14 -1.37
CA ALA A 99 -5.54 -15.66 -1.53
C ALA A 99 -4.51 -14.71 -0.89
N PHE A 100 -3.44 -15.27 -0.30
CA PHE A 100 -2.36 -14.54 0.38
C PHE A 100 -2.75 -13.75 1.64
N SER A 101 -4.02 -13.72 2.02
CA SER A 101 -4.53 -12.99 3.19
C SER A 101 -3.83 -13.34 4.51
N LYS A 102 -3.47 -14.61 4.73
CA LYS A 102 -2.74 -15.03 5.94
C LYS A 102 -1.40 -14.31 6.07
N ARG A 103 -0.61 -14.28 4.99
CA ARG A 103 0.72 -13.65 4.95
C ARG A 103 0.61 -12.13 4.95
N ALA A 104 -0.36 -11.56 4.23
CA ALA A 104 -0.62 -10.12 4.22
C ALA A 104 -1.05 -9.59 5.59
N ASN A 105 -1.96 -10.30 6.29
CA ASN A 105 -2.43 -9.89 7.60
C ASN A 105 -1.36 -9.96 8.70
N GLN A 106 -0.31 -10.78 8.54
CA GLN A 106 0.84 -10.79 9.45
C GLN A 106 1.64 -9.48 9.38
N LEU A 107 1.60 -8.76 8.26
CA LEU A 107 2.32 -7.50 8.05
C LEU A 107 1.47 -6.26 8.37
N ARG A 108 0.21 -6.44 8.77
CA ARG A 108 -0.70 -5.33 9.08
C ARG A 108 -0.30 -4.55 10.34
N LYS A 109 0.30 -5.26 11.31
CA LYS A 109 0.85 -4.67 12.54
C LYS A 109 2.32 -5.00 12.61
N THR A 110 3.13 -4.07 13.10
CA THR A 110 4.52 -4.33 13.46
C THR A 110 4.58 -4.93 14.86
N ASN A 111 5.72 -5.54 15.19
CA ASN A 111 6.00 -5.93 16.57
C ASN A 111 6.37 -4.68 17.36
N TYR A 112 5.42 -4.16 18.15
CA TYR A 112 5.67 -3.02 19.02
C TYR A 112 6.69 -3.39 20.11
N ARG A 113 7.58 -2.45 20.45
CA ARG A 113 8.57 -2.62 21.50
C ARG A 113 7.92 -2.41 22.88
N PRO A 114 7.99 -3.39 23.81
CA PRO A 114 7.53 -3.17 25.19
C PRO A 114 8.32 -2.03 25.88
N PRO A 115 7.68 -1.17 26.69
CA PRO A 115 6.26 -1.17 27.06
C PRO A 115 5.32 -0.38 26.10
N TYR A 116 5.82 0.15 24.98
CA TYR A 116 5.09 1.03 24.05
C TYR A 116 4.19 0.26 23.07
N VAL A 117 3.22 -0.50 23.60
CA VAL A 117 2.31 -1.34 22.82
C VAL A 117 0.99 -0.62 22.58
N VAL A 118 0.45 -0.69 21.35
CA VAL A 118 -0.91 -0.18 21.07
C VAL A 118 -1.93 -1.18 21.63
N PRO A 119 -2.82 -0.76 22.56
CA PRO A 119 -3.83 -1.64 23.14
C PRO A 119 -4.76 -2.23 22.09
N GLU A 120 -5.25 -3.46 22.31
CA GLU A 120 -6.26 -4.06 21.43
C GLU A 120 -7.66 -3.48 21.63
N LYS A 121 -7.90 -2.84 22.77
CA LYS A 121 -9.15 -2.18 23.15
C LYS A 121 -8.81 -0.83 23.78
N VAL A 122 -9.51 0.21 23.35
CA VAL A 122 -9.42 1.61 23.84
C VAL A 122 -10.70 1.94 24.57
#